data_AF-A0A523UYJ4-F1
#
_entry.id   AF-A0A523UYJ4-F1
#
_cell.length_a   1.000
_cell.length_b   1.000
_cell.length_c   1.000
_cell.angle_alpha   90.00
_cell.angle_beta   90.00
_cell.angle_gamma   90.00
#
_symmetry.space_group_name_H-M   'P 1'
#
loop_
_entity.id
_entity.type
_entity.pdbx_description
1 polymer ?
#
loop_
_entity_poly.entity_id
_entity_poly.type
_entity_poly.pdbx_seq_one_letter_code
_entity_poly.pdbx_strand_id
1 'polypeptide(L)'
;MRSKLLSKLSTWAIALIIFYVGGLALIVMYSILGIGGKTLASHSIYDARIYVDEDPPRLSLAISNSGDIKLEIKGIRVGDRTYKLPVEGMLGTTTIEVGQRATLDIPLQGEFEAGQKYGLKVMTDPPSESKNILDAAATKKYWS
;
A
#
# COMPACT_ATOMS: atom_id res chain seq x y z
N MET A 1 26.96 29.80 60.32
CA MET A 1 27.64 29.24 59.12
C MET A 1 26.84 28.16 58.34
N ARG A 2 25.58 27.84 58.67
CA ARG A 2 24.78 26.83 57.95
C ARG A 2 24.01 27.34 56.72
N SER A 3 23.71 28.64 56.60
CA SER A 3 22.86 29.16 55.52
C SER A 3 23.55 29.26 54.14
N LYS A 4 24.88 29.46 54.10
CA LYS A 4 25.61 29.59 52.83
C LYS A 4 25.78 28.26 52.07
N LEU A 5 25.81 27.12 52.78
CA LEU A 5 25.93 25.78 52.17
C LEU A 5 24.64 25.33 51.48
N LEU A 6 23.48 25.62 52.08
CA LEU A 6 22.16 25.33 51.49
C LEU A 6 21.89 26.16 50.22
N SER A 7 22.35 27.42 50.19
CA SER A 7 22.21 28.25 48.99
C SER A 7 22.96 27.68 47.78
N LYS A 8 24.19 27.17 47.99
CA LYS A 8 25.01 26.56 46.93
C LYS A 8 24.42 25.25 46.42
N LEU A 9 23.87 24.41 47.30
CA LEU A 9 23.18 23.17 46.90
C LEU A 9 21.94 23.46 46.03
N SER A 10 21.20 24.55 46.31
CA SER A 10 20.05 24.95 45.50
C SER A 10 20.43 25.43 44.10
N THR A 11 21.59 26.09 43.95
CA THR A 11 22.06 26.60 42.65
C THR A 11 22.36 25.48 41.66
N TRP A 12 22.94 24.38 42.14
CA TRP A 12 23.20 23.19 41.31
C TRP A 12 21.95 22.36 41.05
N ALA A 13 21.01 22.32 42.01
CA ALA A 13 19.74 21.60 41.85
C ALA A 13 18.90 22.15 40.68
N ILE A 14 18.87 23.47 40.50
CA ILE A 14 18.12 24.10 39.39
C ILE A 14 18.72 23.72 38.03
N ALA A 15 20.05 23.76 37.89
CA ALA A 15 20.72 23.35 36.65
C ALA A 15 20.52 21.86 36.34
N LEU A 16 20.54 21.00 37.38
CA LEU A 16 20.30 19.57 37.24
C LEU A 16 18.85 19.26 36.80
N ILE A 17 17.87 19.97 37.36
CA ILE A 17 16.46 19.85 36.97
C ILE A 17 16.27 20.30 35.51
N ILE A 18 16.86 21.42 35.10
CA ILE A 18 16.79 21.90 33.71
C ILE A 18 17.42 20.89 32.75
N PHE A 19 18.56 20.29 33.12
CA PHE A 19 19.22 19.27 32.31
C PHE A 19 18.35 18.02 32.16
N TYR A 20 17.75 17.52 33.24
CA TYR A 20 16.88 16.35 33.20
C TYR A 20 15.57 16.61 32.45
N VAL A 21 14.90 17.74 32.71
CA VAL A 21 13.64 18.10 32.06
C VAL A 21 13.85 18.43 30.58
N GLY A 22 14.92 19.16 30.25
CA GLY A 22 15.30 19.48 28.87
C GLY A 22 15.71 18.24 28.07
N GLY A 23 16.50 17.35 28.69
CA GLY A 23 16.89 16.07 28.07
C GLY A 23 15.68 15.17 27.81
N LEU A 24 14.76 15.06 28.78
CA LEU A 24 13.53 14.29 28.60
C LEU A 24 12.64 14.87 27.49
N ALA A 25 12.52 16.20 27.42
CA ALA A 25 11.77 16.87 26.36
C ALA A 25 12.35 16.60 24.96
N LEU A 26 13.68 16.59 24.82
CA LEU A 26 14.34 16.26 23.56
C LEU A 26 14.12 14.80 23.15
N ILE A 27 14.18 13.86 24.10
CA ILE A 27 13.90 12.44 23.85
C ILE A 27 12.45 12.27 23.41
N VAL A 28 11.50 12.87 24.11
CA VAL A 28 10.07 12.82 23.75
C VAL A 28 9.84 13.45 22.38
N MET A 29 10.46 14.59 22.07
CA MET A 29 10.36 15.23 20.75
C MET A 29 10.94 14.34 19.65
N TYR A 30 12.10 13.70 19.89
CA TYR A 30 12.72 12.78 18.94
C TYR A 30 11.89 11.50 18.76
N SER A 31 11.26 10.99 19.81
CA SER A 31 10.34 9.85 19.73
C SER A 31 9.07 10.22 18.94
N ILE A 32 8.48 11.39 19.17
CA ILE A 32 7.29 11.83 18.42
C ILE A 32 7.61 12.02 16.93
N LEU A 33 8.80 12.54 16.61
CA LEU A 33 9.22 12.76 15.22
C LEU A 33 9.71 11.47 14.54
N GLY A 34 10.35 10.55 15.26
CA GLY A 34 10.92 9.31 14.73
C GLY A 34 9.91 8.20 14.44
N ILE A 35 8.70 8.26 15.00
CA ILE A 35 7.63 7.26 14.77
C ILE A 35 6.87 7.51 13.45
N GLY A 36 7.17 8.60 12.72
CA GLY A 36 6.40 9.05 11.56
C GLY A 36 6.79 8.48 10.20
N GLY A 37 7.80 7.61 10.11
CA GLY A 37 8.16 6.92 8.87
C GLY A 37 7.16 5.80 8.58
N LYS A 38 5.92 6.15 8.20
CA LYS A 38 4.94 5.16 7.74
C LYS A 38 5.56 4.47 6.52
N THR A 39 5.95 3.21 6.66
CA THR A 39 6.22 2.34 5.51
C THR A 39 4.93 2.30 4.68
N LEU A 40 4.95 2.92 3.50
CA LEU A 40 3.76 3.08 2.67
C LEU A 40 3.69 1.95 1.65
N ALA A 41 2.55 1.27 1.62
CA ALA A 41 2.20 0.38 0.53
C ALA A 41 1.75 1.25 -0.65
N SER A 42 2.43 1.16 -1.79
CA SER A 42 2.10 1.93 -2.99
C SER A 42 2.18 1.04 -4.21
N HIS A 43 1.15 1.11 -5.07
CA HIS A 43 1.13 0.34 -6.30
C HIS A 43 0.72 1.17 -7.50
N SER A 44 1.18 0.74 -8.67
CA SER A 44 0.83 1.33 -9.96
C SER A 44 0.25 0.25 -10.86
N ILE A 45 -0.88 0.56 -11.48
CA ILE A 45 -1.48 -0.27 -12.53
C ILE A 45 -1.01 0.29 -13.86
N TYR A 46 -0.45 -0.56 -14.73
CA TYR A 46 0.07 -0.16 -16.04
C TYR A 46 -0.87 -0.50 -17.18
N ASP A 47 -1.51 -1.66 -17.09
CA ASP A 47 -2.42 -2.16 -18.11
C ASP A 47 -3.50 -2.99 -17.41
N ALA A 48 -4.74 -2.84 -17.88
CA ALA A 48 -5.90 -3.54 -17.37
C ALA A 48 -6.86 -3.78 -18.53
N ARG A 49 -7.03 -5.04 -18.92
CA ARG A 49 -7.88 -5.43 -20.06
C ARG A 49 -8.70 -6.64 -19.74
N ILE A 50 -9.95 -6.62 -20.16
CA ILE A 50 -10.84 -7.78 -20.07
C ILE A 50 -10.97 -8.38 -21.46
N TYR A 51 -10.52 -9.61 -21.63
CA TYR A 51 -10.70 -10.42 -22.84
C TYR A 51 -12.04 -11.13 -22.75
N VAL A 52 -13.02 -10.62 -23.49
CA VAL A 52 -14.41 -11.11 -23.48
C VAL A 52 -14.63 -12.29 -24.44
N ASP A 53 -13.67 -12.54 -25.31
CA ASP A 53 -13.66 -13.61 -26.30
C ASP A 53 -13.11 -14.95 -25.76
N GLU A 54 -12.58 -14.95 -24.53
CA GLU A 54 -12.22 -16.17 -23.82
C GLU A 54 -13.41 -16.69 -23.00
N ASP A 55 -13.55 -18.01 -22.87
CA ASP A 55 -14.59 -18.65 -22.06
C ASP A 55 -13.93 -19.47 -20.93
N PRO A 56 -13.97 -19.01 -19.65
CA PRO A 56 -14.61 -17.78 -19.18
C PRO A 56 -13.80 -16.50 -19.55
N PRO A 57 -14.42 -15.30 -19.57
CA PRO A 57 -13.74 -14.04 -19.82
C PRO A 57 -12.56 -13.83 -18.88
N ARG A 58 -11.46 -13.21 -19.31
CA ARG A 58 -10.26 -13.02 -18.48
C ARG A 58 -9.84 -11.58 -18.32
N LEU A 59 -9.56 -11.16 -17.08
CA LEU A 59 -8.89 -9.90 -16.78
C LEU A 59 -7.39 -10.11 -16.77
N SER A 60 -6.67 -9.44 -17.66
CA SER A 60 -5.22 -9.30 -17.59
C SER A 60 -4.86 -7.97 -16.94
N LEU A 61 -4.16 -8.04 -15.81
CA LEU A 61 -3.81 -6.92 -14.97
C LEU A 61 -2.30 -6.87 -14.76
N ALA A 62 -1.65 -5.82 -15.26
CA ALA A 62 -0.24 -5.56 -15.00
C ALA A 62 -0.09 -4.53 -13.88
N ILE A 63 0.51 -4.96 -12.77
CA ILE A 63 0.66 -4.18 -11.54
C ILE A 63 2.12 -4.19 -11.07
N SER A 64 2.58 -3.09 -10.51
CA SER A 64 3.89 -3.00 -9.88
C SER A 64 3.79 -2.42 -8.48
N ASN A 65 4.62 -2.95 -7.60
CA ASN A 65 4.82 -2.43 -6.28
C ASN A 65 5.92 -1.36 -6.29
N SER A 66 5.51 -0.11 -6.05
CA SER A 66 6.40 1.06 -5.95
C SER A 66 6.48 1.63 -4.54
N GLY A 67 6.00 0.87 -3.54
CA GLY A 67 6.09 1.21 -2.13
C GLY A 67 7.36 0.65 -1.49
N ASP A 68 7.43 0.76 -0.17
CA ASP A 68 8.61 0.36 0.61
C ASP A 68 8.49 -1.04 1.23
N ILE A 69 7.33 -1.69 1.04
CA ILE A 69 6.99 -3.00 1.61
C ILE A 69 6.32 -3.88 0.57
N LYS A 70 6.42 -5.20 0.76
CA LYS A 70 5.75 -6.18 -0.09
C LYS A 70 4.24 -5.94 -0.11
N LEU A 71 3.63 -6.22 -1.27
CA LEU A 71 2.21 -6.01 -1.51
C LEU A 71 1.55 -7.36 -1.78
N GLU A 72 0.49 -7.69 -1.04
CA GLU A 72 -0.33 -8.86 -1.30
C GLU A 72 -1.69 -8.44 -1.85
N ILE A 73 -2.09 -8.99 -3.00
CA ILE A 73 -3.38 -8.71 -3.62
C ILE A 73 -4.40 -9.72 -3.08
N LYS A 74 -5.33 -9.23 -2.26
CA LYS A 74 -6.40 -10.04 -1.64
C LYS A 74 -7.63 -10.18 -2.52
N GLY A 75 -7.84 -9.26 -3.45
CA GLY A 75 -9.00 -9.28 -4.32
C GLY A 75 -9.03 -8.14 -5.32
N ILE A 76 -9.91 -8.26 -6.30
CA ILE A 76 -10.12 -7.25 -7.33
C ILE A 76 -11.62 -7.05 -7.51
N ARG A 77 -12.02 -5.79 -7.62
CA ARG A 77 -13.39 -5.39 -7.99
C ARG A 77 -13.39 -4.88 -9.42
N VAL A 78 -14.30 -5.42 -10.23
CA VAL A 78 -14.53 -5.04 -11.62
C VAL A 78 -16.01 -4.67 -11.75
N GLY A 79 -16.30 -3.39 -12.01
CA GLY A 79 -17.66 -2.86 -11.91
C GLY A 79 -18.25 -3.12 -10.52
N ASP A 80 -19.40 -3.79 -10.47
CA ASP A 80 -20.08 -4.14 -9.22
C ASP A 80 -19.66 -5.50 -8.63
N ARG A 81 -18.81 -6.26 -9.33
CA ARG A 81 -18.41 -7.61 -8.92
C ARG A 81 -17.08 -7.58 -8.19
N THR A 82 -16.97 -8.32 -7.09
CA THR A 82 -15.73 -8.46 -6.32
C THR A 82 -15.26 -9.91 -6.34
N TYR A 83 -14.02 -10.12 -6.77
CA TYR A 83 -13.35 -11.41 -6.85
C TYR A 83 -12.27 -11.48 -5.76
N LYS A 84 -12.33 -12.50 -4.91
CA LYS A 84 -11.29 -12.76 -3.90
C LYS A 84 -10.17 -13.58 -4.54
N LEU A 85 -8.92 -13.17 -4.35
CA LEU A 85 -7.76 -13.85 -4.91
C LEU A 85 -7.05 -14.70 -3.85
N PRO A 86 -6.39 -15.80 -4.25
CA PRO A 86 -6.35 -16.37 -5.61
C PRO A 86 -7.69 -17.03 -6.02
N VAL A 87 -7.98 -17.06 -7.32
CA VAL A 87 -9.10 -17.83 -7.91
C VAL A 87 -8.56 -19.02 -8.71
N GLU A 88 -9.40 -20.05 -8.86
CA GLU A 88 -9.07 -21.20 -9.72
C GLU A 88 -8.88 -20.77 -11.17
N GLY A 89 -7.83 -21.28 -11.83
CA GLY A 89 -7.46 -20.91 -13.21
C GLY A 89 -6.76 -19.55 -13.37
N MET A 90 -6.45 -18.87 -12.26
CA MET A 90 -5.63 -17.66 -12.27
C MET A 90 -4.17 -17.98 -12.62
N LEU A 91 -3.55 -17.12 -13.44
CA LEU A 91 -2.11 -17.13 -13.69
C LEU A 91 -1.46 -15.89 -13.06
N GLY A 92 -0.20 -16.04 -12.65
CA GLY A 92 0.56 -14.99 -11.98
C GLY A 92 0.59 -15.12 -10.46
N THR A 93 1.25 -14.17 -9.80
CA THR A 93 1.42 -14.13 -8.34
C THR A 93 0.57 -13.02 -7.72
N THR A 94 -0.06 -13.30 -6.58
CA THR A 94 -0.76 -12.30 -5.77
C THR A 94 0.19 -11.51 -4.87
N THR A 95 1.41 -12.01 -4.66
CA THR A 95 2.44 -11.36 -3.83
C THR A 95 3.46 -10.69 -4.73
N ILE A 96 3.69 -9.39 -4.51
CA ILE A 96 4.59 -8.56 -5.31
C ILE A 96 5.62 -7.90 -4.39
N GLU A 97 6.88 -8.29 -4.55
CA GLU A 97 7.99 -7.69 -3.81
C GLU A 97 8.24 -6.23 -4.26
N VAL A 98 8.92 -5.47 -3.42
CA VAL A 98 9.24 -4.06 -3.70
C VAL A 98 10.03 -3.92 -5.00
N GLY A 99 9.58 -3.00 -5.87
CA GLY A 99 10.21 -2.74 -7.16
C GLY A 99 9.89 -3.78 -8.25
N GLN A 100 9.13 -4.83 -7.92
CA GLN A 100 8.73 -5.83 -8.90
C GLN A 100 7.46 -5.43 -9.65
N ARG A 101 7.31 -6.04 -10.82
CA ARG A 101 6.10 -6.01 -11.64
C ARG A 101 5.59 -7.44 -11.79
N ALA A 102 4.28 -7.61 -11.62
CA ALA A 102 3.58 -8.85 -11.86
C ALA A 102 2.43 -8.62 -12.85
N THR A 103 2.15 -9.64 -13.65
CA THR A 103 0.94 -9.72 -14.46
C THR A 103 0.06 -10.80 -13.86
N LEU A 104 -1.20 -10.46 -13.58
CA LEU A 104 -2.22 -11.39 -13.12
C LEU A 104 -3.22 -11.59 -14.24
N ASP A 105 -3.45 -12.84 -14.64
CA ASP A 105 -4.54 -13.21 -15.55
C ASP A 105 -5.61 -13.95 -14.75
N ILE A 106 -6.77 -13.31 -14.60
CA ILE A 106 -7.81 -13.72 -13.67
C ILE A 106 -9.05 -14.11 -14.48
N PRO A 107 -9.51 -15.37 -14.43
CA PRO A 107 -10.79 -15.75 -14.99
C PRO A 107 -11.91 -15.04 -14.22
N LEU A 108 -12.74 -14.33 -14.97
CA LEU A 108 -13.89 -13.60 -14.47
C LEU A 108 -15.15 -14.42 -14.66
N GLN A 109 -16.04 -14.37 -13.68
CA GLN A 109 -17.37 -14.95 -13.78
C GLN A 109 -18.39 -13.89 -14.22
N GLY A 110 -19.17 -14.25 -15.24
CA GLY A 110 -20.30 -13.50 -15.78
C GLY A 110 -19.99 -12.75 -17.07
N GLU A 111 -21.01 -12.05 -17.58
CA GLU A 111 -20.95 -11.43 -18.90
C GLU A 111 -20.29 -10.06 -18.86
N PHE A 112 -19.48 -9.77 -19.89
CA PHE A 112 -18.79 -8.50 -20.12
C PHE A 112 -18.94 -8.14 -21.60
N GLU A 113 -19.22 -6.87 -21.89
CA GLU A 113 -19.47 -6.39 -23.25
C GLU A 113 -18.22 -5.77 -23.88
N ALA A 114 -17.86 -6.21 -25.09
CA ALA A 114 -16.74 -5.63 -25.83
C ALA A 114 -16.95 -4.12 -26.07
N GLY A 115 -15.94 -3.31 -25.82
CA GLY A 115 -15.99 -1.85 -25.96
C GLY A 115 -16.48 -1.12 -24.70
N GLN A 116 -17.02 -1.83 -23.71
CA GLN A 116 -17.38 -1.23 -22.43
C GLN A 116 -16.14 -1.07 -21.54
N LYS A 117 -16.12 0.01 -20.74
CA LYS A 117 -15.12 0.23 -19.69
C LYS A 117 -15.72 -0.12 -18.35
N TYR A 118 -14.99 -0.90 -17.55
CA TYR A 118 -15.39 -1.27 -16.20
C TYR A 118 -14.41 -0.67 -15.20
N GLY A 119 -14.93 -0.01 -14.17
CA GLY A 119 -14.10 0.52 -13.08
C GLY A 119 -13.37 -0.64 -12.39
N LEU A 120 -12.05 -0.48 -12.23
CA LEU A 120 -11.20 -1.48 -11.59
C LEU A 120 -10.72 -0.96 -10.23
N LYS A 121 -10.85 -1.80 -9.19
CA LYS A 121 -10.26 -1.53 -7.88
C LYS A 121 -9.53 -2.75 -7.36
N VAL A 122 -8.24 -2.59 -7.06
CA VAL A 122 -7.41 -3.63 -6.46
C VAL A 122 -7.49 -3.51 -4.93
N MET A 123 -7.73 -4.63 -4.25
CA MET A 123 -7.74 -4.74 -2.80
C MET A 123 -6.42 -5.39 -2.37
N THR A 124 -5.62 -4.67 -1.59
CA THR A 124 -4.29 -5.11 -1.17
C THR A 124 -4.15 -5.16 0.34
N ASP A 125 -3.18 -5.95 0.80
CA ASP A 125 -2.70 -6.01 2.17
C ASP A 125 -1.17 -5.90 2.17
N PRO A 126 -0.57 -4.89 2.83
CA PRO A 126 -1.23 -3.76 3.48
C PRO A 126 -2.08 -2.90 2.52
N PRO A 127 -3.08 -2.17 3.05
CA PRO A 127 -3.95 -1.33 2.21
C PRO A 127 -3.12 -0.27 1.50
N SER A 128 -3.26 -0.24 0.17
CA SER A 128 -2.51 0.65 -0.71
C SER A 128 -3.48 1.40 -1.61
N GLU A 129 -3.22 2.68 -1.83
CA GLU A 129 -3.89 3.45 -2.87
C GLU A 129 -3.11 3.33 -4.17
N SER A 130 -3.84 3.18 -5.28
CA SER A 130 -3.21 3.13 -6.59
C SER A 130 -2.73 4.53 -6.97
N LYS A 131 -1.48 4.65 -7.43
CA LYS A 131 -0.95 5.93 -7.94
C LYS A 131 -1.70 6.40 -9.20
N ASN A 132 -2.25 5.46 -9.95
CA ASN A 132 -3.08 5.70 -11.12
C ASN A 132 -4.37 4.89 -11.00
N ILE A 133 -5.51 5.50 -11.33
CA ILE A 133 -6.78 4.80 -11.49
C ILE A 133 -6.91 4.46 -12.98
N LEU A 134 -7.01 3.18 -13.30
CA LEU A 134 -7.25 2.72 -14.67
C LEU A 134 -8.58 1.99 -14.73
N ASP A 135 -9.36 2.28 -15.75
CA ASP A 135 -10.51 1.46 -16.11
C ASP A 135 -10.05 0.25 -16.89
N ALA A 136 -10.63 -0.91 -16.62
CA ALA A 136 -10.41 -2.10 -17.42
C ALA A 136 -11.27 -2.01 -18.68
N ALA A 137 -10.62 -1.86 -19.84
CA ALA A 137 -11.32 -1.87 -21.12
C ALA A 137 -11.62 -3.32 -21.53
N ALA A 138 -12.88 -3.60 -21.80
CA ALA A 138 -13.27 -4.88 -22.40
C ALA A 138 -12.95 -4.85 -23.90
N THR A 139 -12.09 -5.77 -24.32
CA THR A 139 -11.62 -5.90 -25.70
C THR A 139 -11.69 -7.35 -26.14
N LYS A 140 -11.72 -7.57 -27.45
CA LYS A 140 -11.42 -8.89 -28.02
C LYS A 140 -9.90 -9.05 -28.09
N LYS A 141 -9.40 -10.27 -27.90
CA LYS A 141 -8.00 -10.61 -28.11
C LYS A 141 -7.71 -10.58 -29.61
N TYR A 142 -7.12 -9.48 -30.08
CA TYR A 142 -6.54 -9.46 -31.42
C TYR A 142 -5.25 -10.29 -31.35
N TRP A 143 -5.29 -11.52 -31.89
CA TRP A 143 -4.11 -12.39 -31.93
C TRP A 143 -2.97 -11.74 -32.72
N SER A 144 -1.76 -11.84 -32.15
CA SER A 144 -0.51 -12.02 -32.86
C SER A 144 -0.14 -13.50 -32.86
#